data_AF-A0A2G8KG37-F1
#
_entry.id   AF-A0A2G8KG37-F1
#
_cell.length_a   1.000
_cell.length_b   1.000
_cell.length_c   1.000
_cell.angle_alpha   90.00
_cell.angle_beta   90.00
_cell.angle_gamma   90.00
#
_symmetry.space_group_name_H-M   'P 1'
#
loop_
_entity.id
_entity.type
_entity.pdbx_description
1 polymer ?
#
loop_
_entity_poly.entity_id
_entity_poly.type
_entity_poly.pdbx_seq_one_letter_code
_entity_poly.pdbx_strand_id
1 'polypeptide(L)'
;MHAGFVVLSRTKKIQTFTAKIHLYSFNNYSYRMDMSKREKFKSRNSLVCLLQGLTGKTTTVELRNESSMTGCIEIVDGFMNITMKDVHFTDPYGNKNFFEQFFVNGKNIRYVQIPERMNILQVMSMELPKVKVVQN
;
A
#
# COMPACT_ATOMS: atom_id res chain seq x y z
N MET A 1 3.47 12.37 31.24
CA MET A 1 2.26 13.18 31.46
C MET A 1 1.19 12.69 30.51
N HIS A 2 0.05 12.29 31.10
CA HIS A 2 -1.24 11.87 30.55
C HIS A 2 -1.34 11.03 29.27
N ALA A 3 -1.59 9.75 29.50
CA ALA A 3 -2.40 8.89 28.65
C ALA A 3 -3.88 9.33 28.67
N GLY A 4 -4.57 9.07 27.55
CA GLY A 4 -6.02 8.79 27.55
C GLY A 4 -6.84 9.70 26.64
N PHE A 5 -7.32 9.12 25.53
CA PHE A 5 -8.76 9.11 25.21
C PHE A 5 -9.07 7.83 24.41
N VAL A 6 -9.75 6.90 25.08
CA VAL A 6 -10.33 5.70 24.49
C VAL A 6 -11.81 6.02 24.26
N VAL A 7 -12.23 6.20 23.01
CA VAL A 7 -13.64 6.17 22.62
C VAL A 7 -13.94 4.78 22.07
N LEU A 8 -14.46 3.91 22.92
CA LEU A 8 -14.97 2.59 22.51
C LEU A 8 -16.38 2.75 21.94
N SER A 9 -16.51 2.62 20.62
CA SER A 9 -17.80 2.40 19.95
C SER A 9 -17.93 0.95 19.49
N ARG A 10 -19.11 0.38 19.77
CA ARG A 10 -19.47 -1.03 19.66
C ARG A 10 -19.49 -1.49 18.20
N THR A 11 -18.54 -2.32 17.79
CA THR A 11 -18.73 -3.46 16.88
C THR A 11 -17.43 -4.27 16.79
N LYS A 12 -17.48 -5.57 17.13
CA LYS A 12 -16.33 -6.49 17.13
C LYS A 12 -15.60 -6.64 15.78
N LYS A 13 -16.10 -6.04 14.69
CA LYS A 13 -15.46 -6.02 13.36
C LYS A 13 -14.47 -4.87 13.15
N ILE A 14 -14.55 -3.80 13.94
CA ILE A 14 -13.67 -2.62 13.78
C ILE A 14 -12.39 -2.78 14.61
N GLN A 15 -12.46 -3.44 15.77
CA GLN A 15 -11.30 -3.63 16.67
C GLN A 15 -10.15 -4.45 16.04
N THR A 16 -10.45 -5.38 15.14
CA THR A 16 -9.42 -6.14 14.40
C THR A 16 -8.73 -5.32 13.30
N PHE A 17 -9.33 -4.23 12.84
CA PHE A 17 -8.73 -3.35 11.85
C PHE A 17 -7.77 -2.34 12.51
N THR A 18 -8.18 -1.74 13.64
CA THR A 18 -7.32 -0.81 14.42
C THR A 18 -6.15 -1.51 15.11
N ALA A 19 -6.32 -2.73 15.62
CA ALA A 19 -5.20 -3.51 16.18
C ALA A 19 -4.16 -3.89 15.11
N LYS A 20 -4.58 -4.09 13.85
CA LYS A 20 -3.65 -4.27 12.73
C LYS A 20 -2.92 -2.97 12.40
N ILE A 21 -3.62 -1.84 12.37
CA ILE A 21 -3.06 -0.51 12.08
C ILE A 21 -1.92 -0.12 13.04
N HIS A 22 -2.06 -0.38 14.35
CA HIS A 22 -1.02 -0.03 15.33
C HIS A 22 0.23 -0.93 15.29
N LEU A 23 0.15 -2.14 14.72
CA LEU A 23 1.32 -3.02 14.54
C LEU A 23 2.13 -2.71 13.26
N TYR A 24 1.52 -2.02 12.29
CA TYR A 24 2.15 -1.69 11.01
C TYR A 24 3.27 -0.65 11.10
N SER A 25 3.30 0.17 12.16
CA SER A 25 4.33 1.20 12.34
C SER A 25 5.75 0.65 12.59
N PHE A 26 5.92 -0.65 12.88
CA PHE A 26 7.22 -1.16 13.35
C PHE A 26 8.11 -1.88 12.34
N ASN A 27 7.68 -2.30 11.13
CA ASN A 27 8.59 -2.66 10.02
C ASN A 27 7.88 -3.15 8.75
N ASN A 28 8.20 -2.55 7.60
CA ASN A 28 7.91 -3.10 6.26
C ASN A 28 8.46 -4.52 6.04
N TYR A 29 9.58 -4.84 6.71
CA TYR A 29 10.16 -6.19 6.73
C TYR A 29 9.25 -7.23 7.39
N SER A 30 8.56 -6.87 8.48
CA SER A 30 7.67 -7.79 9.19
C SER A 30 6.47 -8.18 8.33
N TYR A 31 5.92 -7.22 7.58
CA TYR A 31 4.83 -7.48 6.64
C TYR A 31 5.24 -8.44 5.51
N ARG A 32 6.44 -8.26 4.94
CA ARG A 32 6.97 -9.15 3.91
C ARG A 32 7.15 -10.60 4.39
N MET A 33 7.47 -10.79 5.67
CA MET A 33 7.65 -12.13 6.25
C MET A 33 6.31 -12.87 6.42
N ASP A 34 5.24 -12.15 6.77
CA ASP A 34 3.92 -12.69 7.10
C ASP A 34 2.99 -12.94 5.89
N MET A 35 3.40 -12.59 4.67
CA MET A 35 2.59 -12.87 3.48
C MET A 35 2.36 -14.38 3.28
N SER A 36 1.13 -14.75 2.92
CA SER A 36 0.79 -16.13 2.56
C SER A 36 1.57 -16.61 1.32
N LYS A 37 1.71 -17.93 1.12
CA LYS A 37 2.36 -18.48 -0.10
C LYS A 37 1.71 -17.94 -1.39
N ARG A 38 0.38 -17.84 -1.40
CA ARG A 38 -0.40 -17.31 -2.54
C ARG A 38 -0.08 -15.83 -2.79
N GLU A 39 0.02 -15.05 -1.73
CA GLU A 39 0.33 -13.63 -1.80
C GLU A 39 1.78 -13.38 -2.25
N LYS A 40 2.74 -14.13 -1.70
CA LYS A 40 4.15 -14.14 -2.15
C LYS A 40 4.24 -14.49 -3.64
N PHE A 41 3.46 -15.46 -4.10
CA PHE A 41 3.40 -15.81 -5.52
C PHE A 41 2.91 -14.65 -6.38
N LYS A 42 1.82 -13.97 -5.97
CA LYS A 42 1.28 -12.82 -6.71
C LYS A 42 2.24 -11.63 -6.73
N SER A 43 2.85 -11.30 -5.60
CA SER A 43 3.87 -10.26 -5.48
C SER A 43 5.03 -10.50 -6.46
N ARG A 44 5.55 -11.73 -6.53
CA ARG A 44 6.73 -12.06 -7.37
C ARG A 44 6.43 -12.31 -8.85
N ASN A 45 5.21 -12.71 -9.20
CA ASN A 45 4.85 -13.11 -10.58
C ASN A 45 3.90 -12.12 -11.26
N SER A 46 3.81 -10.89 -10.75
CA SER A 46 3.05 -9.81 -11.38
C SER A 46 3.75 -8.47 -11.14
N LEU A 47 3.25 -7.41 -11.76
CA LEU A 47 3.77 -6.05 -11.57
C LEU A 47 3.48 -5.47 -10.16
N VAL A 48 2.83 -6.23 -9.28
CA VAL A 48 2.68 -5.86 -7.87
C VAL A 48 4.03 -5.58 -7.20
N CYS A 49 5.10 -6.29 -7.58
CA CYS A 49 6.46 -6.03 -7.07
C CYS A 49 6.93 -4.59 -7.34
N LEU A 50 6.60 -4.02 -8.50
CA LEU A 50 6.94 -2.64 -8.85
C LEU A 50 6.19 -1.67 -7.93
N LEU A 51 4.90 -1.92 -7.69
CA LEU A 51 4.09 -1.12 -6.77
C LEU A 51 4.59 -1.23 -5.33
N GLN A 52 5.01 -2.42 -4.88
CA GLN A 52 5.64 -2.62 -3.57
C GLN A 52 6.96 -1.85 -3.44
N GLY A 53 7.70 -1.65 -4.54
CA GLY A 53 8.88 -0.80 -4.57
C GLY A 53 8.60 0.70 -4.42
N LEU A 54 7.34 1.13 -4.54
CA LEU A 54 6.90 2.51 -4.29
C LEU A 54 6.62 2.79 -2.81
N THR A 55 6.70 1.79 -1.92
CA THR A 55 6.52 2.01 -0.48
C THR A 55 7.48 3.06 0.07
N GLY A 56 6.93 3.97 0.88
CA GLY A 56 7.62 5.13 1.42
C GLY A 56 7.72 6.32 0.46
N LYS A 57 7.15 6.22 -0.76
CA LYS A 57 7.10 7.32 -1.73
C LYS A 57 5.72 7.96 -1.77
N THR A 58 5.71 9.28 -1.90
CA THR A 58 4.50 10.02 -2.22
C THR A 58 4.19 9.86 -3.70
N THR A 59 2.98 9.43 -4.00
CA THR A 59 2.48 9.33 -5.38
C THR A 59 0.98 9.55 -5.46
N THR A 60 0.49 9.70 -6.67
CA THR A 60 -0.94 9.80 -7.00
C THR A 60 -1.48 8.44 -7.45
N VAL A 61 -2.59 8.02 -6.88
CA VAL A 61 -3.37 6.85 -7.28
C VAL A 61 -4.70 7.35 -7.85
N GLU A 62 -4.99 6.97 -9.09
CA GLU A 62 -6.25 7.27 -9.76
C GLU A 62 -7.17 6.06 -9.69
N LEU A 63 -8.43 6.30 -9.31
CA LEU A 63 -9.43 5.29 -9.11
C LEU A 63 -10.34 5.15 -10.33
N ARG A 64 -10.98 3.98 -10.44
CA ARG A 64 -11.91 3.65 -11.52
C ARG A 64 -13.15 4.52 -11.54
N ASN A 65 -13.49 5.15 -10.43
CA ASN A 65 -14.62 6.08 -10.32
C ASN A 65 -14.21 7.53 -10.60
N GLU A 66 -13.07 7.78 -11.25
CA GLU A 66 -12.52 9.12 -11.55
C GLU A 66 -12.08 9.94 -10.33
N SER A 67 -12.06 9.34 -9.13
CA SER A 67 -11.41 10.00 -7.98
C SER A 67 -9.89 9.82 -8.05
N SER A 68 -9.14 10.72 -7.43
CA SER A 68 -7.69 10.61 -7.28
C SER A 68 -7.27 10.83 -5.84
N MET A 69 -6.15 10.24 -5.45
CA MET A 69 -5.55 10.43 -4.13
C MET A 69 -4.05 10.61 -4.25
N THR A 70 -3.49 11.64 -3.62
CA THR A 70 -2.05 11.87 -3.56
C THR A 70 -1.59 11.72 -2.11
N GLY A 71 -0.64 10.85 -1.84
CA GLY A 71 -0.13 10.62 -0.49
C GLY A 71 1.03 9.62 -0.47
N CYS A 72 1.57 9.35 0.72
CA CYS A 72 2.70 8.43 0.90
C CYS A 72 2.20 6.99 1.02
N ILE A 73 2.71 6.09 0.18
CA ILE A 73 2.39 4.66 0.26
C ILE A 73 3.05 4.06 1.51
N GLU A 74 2.26 3.50 2.41
CA GLU A 74 2.77 2.77 3.57
C GLU A 74 2.88 1.27 3.29
N ILE A 75 1.86 0.68 2.64
CA ILE A 75 1.75 -0.76 2.47
C ILE A 75 1.14 -1.06 1.11
N VAL A 76 1.69 -2.07 0.44
CA VAL A 76 1.12 -2.68 -0.76
C VAL A 76 1.10 -4.20 -0.60
N ASP A 77 -0.10 -4.78 -0.65
CA ASP A 77 -0.28 -6.23 -0.52
C ASP A 77 -0.15 -6.98 -1.85
N GLY A 78 -0.15 -8.31 -1.82
CA GLY A 78 -0.08 -9.12 -3.04
C GLY A 78 -1.30 -9.04 -3.97
N PHE A 79 -2.33 -8.27 -3.61
CA PHE A 79 -3.58 -8.07 -4.36
C PHE A 79 -3.76 -6.61 -4.81
N MET A 80 -2.72 -5.77 -4.74
CA MET A 80 -2.73 -4.33 -5.04
C MET A 80 -3.59 -3.50 -4.09
N ASN A 81 -3.98 -3.99 -2.93
CA ASN A 81 -4.54 -3.12 -1.92
C ASN A 81 -3.43 -2.21 -1.38
N ILE A 82 -3.73 -0.92 -1.22
CA ILE A 82 -2.76 0.09 -0.78
C ILE A 82 -3.28 0.76 0.49
N THR A 83 -2.42 0.84 1.50
CA THR A 83 -2.56 1.77 2.63
C THR A 83 -1.64 2.95 2.39
N MET A 84 -2.18 4.15 2.49
CA MET A 84 -1.45 5.41 2.31
C MET A 84 -1.64 6.30 3.54
N LYS A 85 -0.70 7.21 3.77
CA LYS A 85 -0.80 8.27 4.78
C LYS A 85 -0.64 9.66 4.16
N ASP A 86 -1.07 10.68 4.91
CA ASP A 86 -1.00 12.09 4.52
C ASP A 86 -1.64 12.33 3.14
N VAL A 87 -2.90 11.91 2.99
CA VAL A 87 -3.57 11.75 1.71
C VAL A 87 -4.46 12.94 1.39
N HIS A 88 -4.18 13.60 0.27
CA HIS A 88 -5.08 14.54 -0.38
C HIS A 88 -5.93 13.80 -1.42
N PHE A 89 -7.21 13.62 -1.10
CA PHE A 89 -8.19 12.98 -1.96
C PHE A 89 -8.98 14.03 -2.75
N THR A 90 -9.20 13.77 -4.03
CA THR A 90 -10.08 14.56 -4.90
C THR A 90 -11.16 13.62 -5.43
N ASP A 91 -12.42 13.97 -5.19
CA ASP A 91 -13.56 13.21 -5.71
C ASP A 91 -13.81 13.50 -7.21
N PRO A 92 -14.74 12.81 -7.87
CA PRO A 92 -15.00 12.99 -9.31
C PRO A 92 -15.58 14.37 -9.67
N TYR A 93 -16.11 15.09 -8.67
CA TYR A 93 -16.68 16.42 -8.81
C TYR A 93 -15.67 17.52 -8.47
N GLY A 94 -14.44 17.16 -8.12
CA GLY A 94 -13.36 18.08 -7.76
C GLY A 94 -13.32 18.50 -6.29
N ASN A 95 -14.17 17.93 -5.42
CA ASN A 95 -14.12 18.21 -3.99
C ASN A 95 -12.87 17.60 -3.37
N LYS A 96 -12.17 18.37 -2.55
CA LYS A 96 -10.89 17.98 -1.94
C LYS A 96 -11.08 17.69 -0.46
N ASN A 97 -10.53 16.57 -0.01
CA ASN A 97 -10.52 16.14 1.39
C ASN A 97 -9.12 15.68 1.79
N PHE A 98 -8.77 15.88 3.06
CA PHE A 98 -7.53 15.37 3.64
C PHE A 98 -7.81 14.19 4.56
N PHE A 99 -6.98 13.16 4.50
CA PHE A 99 -7.04 11.99 5.36
C PHE A 99 -5.65 11.65 5.89
N GLU A 100 -5.50 11.50 7.20
CA GLU A 100 -4.25 11.06 7.81
C GLU A 100 -3.86 9.65 7.32
N GLN A 101 -4.84 8.77 7.17
CA GLN A 101 -4.67 7.43 6.63
C GLN A 101 -5.81 7.07 5.68
N PHE A 102 -5.48 6.42 4.56
CA PHE A 102 -6.43 6.02 3.53
C PHE A 102 -6.14 4.61 3.05
N PHE A 103 -7.18 3.77 2.94
CA PHE A 103 -7.08 2.43 2.39
C PHE A 103 -7.86 2.32 1.09
N VAL A 104 -7.22 1.79 0.05
CA VAL A 104 -7.85 1.52 -1.24
C VAL A 104 -7.75 0.05 -1.60
N ASN A 105 -8.87 -0.51 -2.04
CA ASN A 105 -8.89 -1.86 -2.60
C ASN A 105 -8.30 -1.86 -4.01
N GLY A 106 -7.41 -2.80 -4.32
CA GLY A 106 -6.74 -2.91 -5.62
C GLY A 106 -7.70 -3.00 -6.81
N LYS A 107 -8.91 -3.55 -6.62
CA LYS A 107 -9.93 -3.62 -7.67
C LYS A 107 -10.46 -2.24 -8.11
N ASN A 108 -10.31 -1.22 -7.27
CA ASN A 108 -10.79 0.13 -7.54
C ASN A 108 -9.68 1.00 -8.16
N ILE A 109 -8.44 0.52 -8.20
CA ILE A 109 -7.32 1.26 -8.78
C ILE A 109 -7.40 1.19 -10.31
N ARG A 110 -7.15 2.33 -10.95
CA ARG A 110 -6.98 2.46 -12.39
C ARG A 110 -5.52 2.72 -12.74
N TYR A 111 -4.91 3.75 -12.16
CA TYR A 111 -3.51 4.10 -12.38
C TYR A 111 -2.80 4.39 -11.07
N VAL A 112 -1.50 4.12 -11.03
CA VAL A 112 -0.58 4.60 -10.01
C VAL A 112 0.51 5.36 -10.73
N GLN A 113 0.69 6.63 -10.41
CA GLN A 113 1.74 7.44 -11.00
C GLN A 113 3.10 6.94 -10.48
N ILE A 114 4.08 6.81 -11.37
CA ILE A 114 5.44 6.41 -10.97
C ILE A 114 6.26 7.70 -10.83
N PRO A 115 6.89 7.96 -9.67
CA PRO A 115 7.73 9.14 -9.48
C PRO A 115 8.85 9.21 -10.53
N GLU A 116 9.08 10.40 -11.12
CA GLU A 116 10.00 10.58 -12.26
C GLU A 116 11.43 10.07 -12.01
N ARG A 117 11.92 10.19 -10.77
CA ARG A 117 13.29 9.77 -10.39
C ARG A 117 13.39 8.28 -10.07
N MET A 118 12.35 7.48 -10.31
CA MET A 118 12.35 6.06 -10.03
C MET A 118 12.87 5.26 -11.23
N ASN A 119 13.98 4.53 -11.03
CA ASN A 119 14.42 3.54 -12.00
C ASN A 119 13.63 2.23 -11.80
N ILE A 120 12.65 2.02 -12.67
CA ILE A 120 11.73 0.86 -12.64
C ILE A 120 12.50 -0.47 -12.65
N LEU A 121 13.52 -0.60 -13.52
CA LEU A 121 14.28 -1.85 -13.66
C LEU A 121 15.07 -2.17 -12.40
N GLN A 122 15.68 -1.15 -11.78
CA GLN A 122 16.40 -1.34 -10.51
C GLN A 122 15.45 -1.78 -9.41
N VAL A 123 14.27 -1.15 -9.32
CA VAL A 123 13.26 -1.50 -8.31
C VAL A 123 12.78 -2.93 -8.50
N MET A 124 12.42 -3.32 -9.72
CA MET A 124 12.01 -4.70 -10.01
C MET A 124 13.13 -5.70 -9.69
N SER A 125 14.40 -5.36 -9.94
CA SER A 125 15.54 -6.24 -9.64
C SER A 125 15.78 -6.44 -8.14
N MET A 126 15.45 -5.44 -7.32
CA MET A 126 15.53 -5.53 -5.85
C MET A 126 14.40 -6.39 -5.26
N GLU A 127 13.25 -6.40 -5.94
CA GLU A 127 12.02 -7.04 -5.47
C GLU A 127 11.87 -8.49 -5.93
N LEU A 128 12.45 -8.82 -7.08
CA LEU A 128 12.41 -10.16 -7.63
C LEU A 128 13.59 -11.02 -7.15
N PRO A 129 13.37 -12.31 -6.83
CA PRO A 129 14.47 -13.21 -6.52
C PRO A 129 15.40 -13.33 -7.73
N LYS A 130 16.71 -13.34 -7.48
CA LYS A 130 17.71 -13.58 -8.53
C LYS A 130 17.41 -14.91 -9.21
N VAL A 131 17.18 -14.88 -10.52
CA VAL A 131 16.96 -16.09 -11.32
C VAL A 131 18.24 -16.92 -11.23
N LYS A 132 18.16 -18.11 -10.61
CA LYS A 132 19.23 -19.09 -10.69
C LYS A 132 19.16 -19.69 -12.09
N VAL A 133 20.11 -19.32 -12.96
CA VAL A 133 20.31 -20.00 -14.23
C VAL A 133 20.69 -21.44 -13.88
N VAL A 134 19.81 -22.39 -14.15
CA VAL A 134 20.12 -23.81 -14.04
C VAL A 134 21.04 -24.13 -15.21
N GLN A 135 22.33 -24.35 -14.93
CA GLN A 135 23.25 -24.90 -15.91
C GLN A 135 22.90 -26.38 -16.06
N ASN A 136 22.47 -26.78 -17.26
CA ASN A 136 22.33 -28.16 -17.67
C ASN A 136 23.69 -28.71 -18.12
#